data_AF-A0AB94II92-F1
#
_entry.id   AF-A0AB94II92-F1
#
_cell.length_a   1.000
_cell.length_b   1.000
_cell.length_c   1.000
_cell.angle_alpha   90.00
_cell.angle_beta   90.00
_cell.angle_gamma   90.00
#
_symmetry.space_group_name_H-M   'P 1'
#
loop_
_entity.id
_entity.type
_entity.pdbx_description
1 polymer ?
#
loop_
_entity_poly.entity_id
_entity_poly.type
_entity_poly.pdbx_seq_one_letter_code
_entity_poly.pdbx_strand_id
1 'polypeptide(L)' 'MGAYITDLAIVALLIVGITALMGVITNSFGEKVFGGKHRSEFVDESAKYQTGW' A
#
# COMPACT_ATOMS: atom_id res chain seq x y z
N MET A 1 15.97 35.39 -6.39
CA MET A 1 14.67 34.69 -6.21
C MET A 1 14.52 33.41 -7.03
N GLY A 2 14.94 33.35 -8.30
CA GLY A 2 14.81 32.13 -9.11
C GLY A 2 15.45 30.87 -8.49
N ALA A 3 16.72 30.96 -8.05
CA ALA A 3 17.42 29.82 -7.42
C ALA A 3 16.74 29.33 -6.13
N TYR A 4 16.26 30.24 -5.28
CA TYR A 4 15.52 29.89 -4.06
C TYR A 4 14.20 29.16 -4.35
N ILE A 5 13.48 29.57 -5.41
CA ILE A 5 12.24 28.90 -5.81
C ILE A 5 12.54 27.50 -6.38
N THR A 6 13.62 27.35 -7.16
CA THR A 6 14.04 26.04 -7.67
C THR A 6 14.42 25.09 -6.55
N ASP A 7 15.18 25.56 -5.55
CA ASP A 7 15.61 24.75 -4.42
C ASP A 7 14.41 24.30 -3.57
N LEU A 8 13.47 25.22 -3.29
CA LEU A 8 12.21 24.93 -2.62
C LEU A 8 11.37 23.91 -3.40
N ALA A 9 11.27 24.05 -4.73
CA ALA A 9 10.50 23.16 -5.57
C ALA A 9 11.06 21.73 -5.60
N ILE A 10 12.40 21.60 -5.65
CA ILE A 10 13.08 20.29 -5.59
C ILE A 10 12.78 19.61 -4.26
N VAL A 11 12.93 20.31 -3.14
CA VAL A 11 12.66 19.76 -1.80
C VAL A 11 11.19 19.38 -1.66
N ALA A 12 10.26 20.22 -2.12
CA ALA A 12 8.83 19.94 -2.08
C ALA A 12 8.45 18.69 -2.88
N LEU A 13 8.96 18.56 -4.11
CA LEU A 13 8.73 17.37 -4.94
C LEU A 13 9.32 16.11 -4.32
N LEU A 14 10.48 16.22 -3.68
CA LEU A 14 11.12 15.09 -3.02
C LEU A 14 10.31 14.60 -1.81
N ILE A 15 9.81 15.51 -0.98
CA ILE A 15 8.96 15.18 0.17
C ILE A 15 7.63 14.54 -0.29
N VAL A 16 6.96 15.15 -1.27
CA VAL A 16 5.70 14.62 -1.82
C VAL A 16 5.92 13.26 -2.46
N GLY A 17 7.00 13.11 -3.24
CA GLY A 17 7.36 11.84 -3.88
C GLY A 17 7.59 10.72 -2.87
N ILE A 18 8.41 10.97 -1.84
CA ILE A 18 8.68 9.97 -0.79
C ILE A 18 7.38 9.61 -0.05
N THR A 19 6.55 10.59 0.31
CA THR A 19 5.29 10.36 1.03
C THR A 19 4.32 9.51 0.20
N ALA A 20 4.16 9.83 -1.09
CA ALA A 20 3.32 9.07 -2.01
C ALA A 20 3.87 7.66 -2.24
N LEU A 21 5.19 7.51 -2.39
CA LEU A 21 5.85 6.21 -2.54
C LEU A 21 5.68 5.33 -1.30
N MET A 22 5.76 5.88 -0.08
CA MET A 22 5.49 5.11 1.16
C MET A 22 4.08 4.51 1.14
N GLY A 23 3.07 5.28 0.72
CA GLY A 23 1.69 4.81 0.62
C GLY A 23 1.52 3.69 -0.41
N VAL A 24 2.10 3.87 -1.61
CA VAL A 24 2.04 2.86 -2.68
C VAL A 24 2.83 1.61 -2.31
N ILE A 25 4.02 1.73 -1.73
CA ILE A 25 4.83 0.59 -1.29
C ILE A 25 4.07 -0.18 -0.20
N THR A 26 3.48 0.51 0.78
CA THR A 26 2.74 -0.17 1.86
C THR A 26 1.48 -0.85 1.32
N ASN A 27 0.75 -0.21 0.41
CA ASN A 27 -0.45 -0.80 -0.19
C ASN A 27 -0.12 -1.98 -1.11
N SER A 28 0.90 -1.82 -1.97
CA SER A 28 1.36 -2.89 -2.87
C SER A 28 2.04 -4.04 -2.13
N PHE A 29 2.80 -3.76 -1.06
CA PHE A 29 3.37 -4.79 -0.20
C PHE A 29 2.29 -5.50 0.61
N GLY A 30 1.33 -4.76 1.16
CA GLY A 30 0.17 -5.31 1.86
C GLY A 30 -0.65 -6.25 0.97
N GLU A 31 -0.97 -5.82 -0.25
CA GLU A 31 -1.71 -6.64 -1.21
C GLU A 31 -0.91 -7.87 -1.67
N LYS A 32 0.40 -7.73 -1.90
CA LYS A 32 1.24 -8.82 -2.40
C LYS A 32 1.66 -9.82 -1.31
N VAL A 33 1.79 -9.38 -0.05
CA VAL A 33 2.17 -10.21 1.10
C VAL A 33 0.94 -10.79 1.81
N PHE A 34 -0.09 -9.99 2.04
CA PHE A 34 -1.30 -10.42 2.75
C PHE A 34 -2.46 -10.77 1.80
N GLY A 35 -2.59 -10.09 0.66
CA GLY A 35 -3.72 -10.26 -0.27
C GLY A 35 -3.64 -11.48 -1.20
N GLY A 36 -2.44 -11.99 -1.51
CA GLY A 36 -2.26 -13.07 -2.50
C GLY A 36 -2.56 -14.49 -2.00
N LYS A 37 -2.50 -14.76 -0.69
CA LYS A 37 -2.60 -16.13 -0.14
C LYS A 37 -3.68 -16.32 0.93
N HIS A 38 -4.05 -15.26 1.66
CA HIS A 38 -4.93 -15.39 2.84
C HIS A 38 -6.35 -14.84 2.64
N ARG A 39 -6.72 -14.43 1.42
CA ARG A 39 -8.10 -13.97 1.14
C ARG A 39 -9.13 -15.11 1.26
N SER A 40 -8.71 -16.34 0.97
CA SER A 40 -9.59 -17.51 1.09
C SER A 40 -9.40 -18.31 2.36
N GLU A 41 -8.35 -18.14 3.18
CA GLU A 41 -8.18 -18.98 4.38
C GLU A 41 -9.31 -18.76 5.39
N PHE A 42 -9.74 -17.52 5.62
CA PHE A 42 -10.89 -17.26 6.49
C PHE A 42 -12.23 -17.69 5.87
N VAL A 43 -12.33 -17.66 4.54
CA VAL A 43 -13.56 -18.03 3.81
C VAL A 43 -13.69 -19.55 3.66
N ASP A 44 -12.62 -20.27 3.34
CA ASP A 44 -12.56 -21.74 3.26
C ASP A 44 -12.74 -22.36 4.64
N GLU A 45 -12.10 -21.81 5.67
CA GLU A 45 -12.26 -22.32 7.03
C GLU A 45 -13.69 -22.08 7.53
N SER A 46 -14.31 -20.93 7.20
CA SER A 46 -15.73 -20.69 7.49
C SER A 46 -16.67 -21.58 6.66
N ALA A 47 -16.32 -21.88 5.40
CA ALA A 47 -17.10 -22.75 4.52
C ALA A 47 -17.16 -24.20 5.02
N LYS A 48 -16.06 -24.73 5.59
CA LYS A 48 -16.05 -26.06 6.21
C LYS A 48 -17.07 -26.22 7.34
N TYR A 49 -17.34 -25.15 8.09
CA TYR A 49 -18.34 -25.16 9.17
C TYR A 49 -19.77 -24.89 8.66
N GLN A 50 -19.94 -24.37 7.44
CA GLN A 50 -21.26 -24.08 6.84
C GLN A 50 -21.83 -25.21 5.98
N THR A 51 -21.04 -26.17 5.51
CA THR A 51 -21.53 -27.30 4.68
C THR A 51 -22.20 -28.43 5.46
N GLY A 52 -22.47 -28.22 6.75
CA GLY A 52 -23.08 -29.20 7.67
C GLY A 52 -24.44 -28.81 8.23
N TRP A 53 -25.11 -27.81 7.65
CA TRP A 53 -26.50 -27.44 7.94
C TRP A 53 -27.45 -27.98 6.87
#